data_AF-A0A137QG20-F1
#
_entry.id   AF-A0A137QG20-F1
#
_cell.length_a   1.000
_cell.length_b   1.000
_cell.length_c   1.000
_cell.angle_alpha   90.00
_cell.angle_beta   90.00
_cell.angle_gamma   90.00
#
_symmetry.space_group_name_H-M   'P 1'
#
loop_
_entity.id
_entity.type
_entity.pdbx_description
1 polymer ?
#
loop_
_entity_poly.entity_id
_entity_poly.type
_entity_poly.pdbx_seq_one_letter_code
_entity_poly.pdbx_strand_id
1 'polypeptide(L)'
;MFLEALPVELIADILAELDLASLIICSHLSRRLRLVASDPALNPWRRPILRNLETHNYEPALKHLSVRMTVPRHNLVDVLSIARPSFLLFDATLPNLTEDEWEECFMRRFLPSWRKWKKEGSWRQGFMRMLYRIWHRSVTSCSKDEAWTKYIVFNRNGSANELQMSSRAFDPTIIFNELKLQNDLIHLETRRRVVLELADVRIVAYGVLSRPKTTLTINPNAHMLLRPPGIEKGEAKRNTVGRRRYFSNAEEYIQDYGAYPLMTVTSVPLYLSQEYQMTTNTYTKLRHPTPSPSYANYPFYTPGGGDRRWVSMPETEEGMHWVGPLIVTSSADTAWEPAPFESSIFDIPHSMWETVSGAVFCGVGYAGRQQFASFAWNDLWTIAPWMDERITKRLDGPGLGN
;
A
#
# COMPACT_ATOMS: atom_id res chain seq x y z
N MET A 1 17.38 7.92 43.79
CA MET A 1 17.97 8.39 42.54
C MET A 1 17.00 9.43 41.98
N PHE A 2 17.33 10.73 42.01
CA PHE A 2 16.37 11.79 41.67
C PHE A 2 16.33 11.98 40.15
N LEU A 3 15.12 12.06 39.59
CA LEU A 3 14.88 12.27 38.15
C LEU A 3 15.50 13.59 37.64
N GLU A 4 15.77 14.52 38.55
CA GLU A 4 16.46 15.79 38.31
C GLU A 4 17.97 15.64 38.04
N ALA A 5 18.59 14.52 38.37
CA ALA A 5 20.02 14.31 38.10
C ALA A 5 20.27 13.72 36.70
N LEU A 6 19.23 13.29 35.99
CA LEU A 6 19.36 12.61 34.69
C LEU A 6 19.53 13.59 33.53
N PRO A 7 20.31 13.25 32.48
CA PRO A 7 20.31 13.95 31.20
C PRO A 7 18.90 14.09 30.60
N VAL A 8 18.67 15.17 29.85
CA VAL A 8 17.35 15.48 29.29
C VAL A 8 16.89 14.47 28.25
N GLU A 9 17.83 13.80 27.58
CA GLU A 9 17.60 12.74 26.61
C GLU A 9 17.01 11.50 27.29
N LEU A 10 17.62 11.07 28.40
CA LEU A 10 17.11 9.93 29.17
C LEU A 10 15.75 10.23 29.80
N ILE A 11 15.52 11.47 30.23
CA ILE A 11 14.20 11.90 30.70
C ILE A 11 13.18 11.79 29.56
N ALA A 12 13.50 12.25 28.34
CA ALA A 12 12.62 12.14 27.19
C ALA A 12 12.31 10.68 26.83
N ASP A 13 13.31 9.79 26.86
CA ASP A 13 13.13 8.36 26.60
C ASP A 13 12.21 7.70 27.64
N ILE A 14 12.38 8.02 28.93
CA ILE A 14 11.49 7.53 30.00
C ILE A 14 10.06 8.05 29.79
N LEU A 15 9.91 9.34 29.45
CA LEU A 15 8.60 9.94 29.18
C LEU A 15 7.92 9.31 27.95
N ALA A 16 8.70 8.88 26.95
CA ALA A 16 8.20 8.26 25.73
C ALA A 16 7.60 6.85 25.94
N GLU A 17 7.88 6.20 27.07
CA GLU A 17 7.27 4.90 27.40
C GLU A 17 5.89 5.04 28.05
N LEU A 18 5.58 6.21 28.63
CA LEU A 18 4.32 6.49 29.32
C LEU A 18 3.11 6.50 28.38
N ASP A 19 1.94 6.24 28.94
CA ASP A 19 0.64 6.47 28.29
C ASP A 19 0.37 7.98 28.11
N LEU A 20 -0.56 8.34 27.21
CA LEU A 20 -0.79 9.75 26.90
C LEU A 20 -1.34 10.51 28.11
N ALA A 21 -2.21 9.89 28.91
CA ALA A 21 -2.77 10.51 30.10
C ALA A 21 -1.68 10.81 31.15
N SER A 22 -0.82 9.84 31.48
CA SER A 22 0.29 10.07 32.41
C SER A 22 1.31 11.07 31.86
N LEU A 23 1.64 11.01 30.57
CA LEU A 23 2.57 11.97 29.96
C LEU A 23 2.07 13.42 30.05
N ILE A 24 0.76 13.61 29.85
CA ILE A 24 0.11 14.91 30.06
C ILE A 24 0.32 15.38 31.50
N ILE A 25 0.04 14.53 32.49
CA ILE A 25 0.20 14.87 33.92
C ILE A 25 1.67 15.24 34.19
N CYS A 26 2.61 14.37 33.80
CA CYS A 26 4.04 14.58 33.97
C CYS A 26 4.54 15.89 33.36
N SER A 27 4.02 16.27 32.18
CA SER A 27 4.38 17.53 31.51
C SER A 27 4.01 18.77 32.32
N HIS A 28 3.08 18.65 33.26
CA HIS A 28 2.63 19.73 34.15
C HIS A 28 3.23 19.69 35.56
N LEU A 29 3.92 18.60 35.95
CA LEU A 29 4.46 18.46 37.31
C LEU A 29 5.67 19.35 37.60
N SER A 30 6.51 19.64 36.59
CA SER A 30 7.71 20.45 36.76
C SER A 30 8.03 21.28 35.52
N ARG A 31 8.63 22.45 35.71
CA ARG A 31 9.09 23.32 34.62
C ARG A 31 10.09 22.60 33.72
N ARG A 32 10.97 21.78 34.28
CA ARG A 32 11.96 21.00 33.51
C ARG A 32 11.29 19.95 32.64
N LEU A 33 10.35 19.19 33.19
CA LEU A 33 9.59 18.18 32.43
C LEU A 33 8.76 18.84 31.32
N ARG A 34 8.18 20.00 31.60
CA ARG A 34 7.48 20.79 30.58
C ARG A 34 8.40 21.19 29.43
N LEU A 35 9.60 21.67 29.72
CA LEU A 35 10.59 22.07 28.72
C LEU A 35 10.99 20.87 27.85
N VAL A 36 11.34 19.74 28.48
CA VAL A 36 11.69 18.50 27.78
C VAL A 36 10.52 17.99 26.92
N ALA A 37 9.29 18.03 27.43
CA ALA A 37 8.12 17.59 26.68
C ALA A 37 7.77 18.53 25.51
N SER A 38 8.01 19.83 25.63
CA SER A 38 7.75 20.80 24.57
C SER A 38 8.84 20.87 23.50
N ASP A 39 10.01 20.29 23.75
CA ASP A 39 11.15 20.33 22.83
C ASP A 39 10.88 19.45 21.59
N PRO A 40 10.86 20.03 20.37
CA PRO A 40 10.64 19.26 19.15
C PRO A 40 11.79 18.30 18.81
N ALA A 41 13.00 18.53 19.32
CA ALA A 41 14.16 17.66 19.06
C ALA A 41 14.08 16.35 19.87
N LEU A 42 13.67 16.45 21.14
CA LEU A 42 13.55 15.28 22.04
C LEU A 42 12.23 14.53 21.82
N ASN A 43 11.14 15.28 21.59
CA ASN A 43 9.82 14.78 21.21
C ASN A 43 9.35 13.46 21.88
N PRO A 44 9.14 13.45 23.21
CA PRO A 44 8.69 12.25 23.92
C PRO A 44 7.26 11.83 23.53
N TRP A 45 6.49 12.69 22.88
CA TRP A 45 5.10 12.43 22.49
C TRP A 45 4.96 11.46 21.32
N ARG A 46 5.98 11.35 20.45
CA ARG A 46 5.87 10.60 19.18
C ARG A 46 5.51 9.14 19.39
N ARG A 47 6.21 8.46 20.30
CA ARG A 47 6.06 7.01 20.51
C ARG A 47 4.72 6.65 21.17
N PRO A 48 4.25 7.35 22.23
CA PRO A 48 2.91 7.13 22.79
C PRO A 48 1.78 7.40 21.78
N ILE A 49 1.93 8.44 20.94
CA ILE A 49 0.97 8.76 19.89
C ILE A 49 0.93 7.65 18.84
N LEU A 50 2.08 7.24 18.29
CA LEU A 50 2.13 6.19 17.28
C LEU A 50 1.57 4.86 17.80
N ARG A 51 1.91 4.49 19.04
CA ARG A 51 1.35 3.30 19.71
C ARG A 51 -0.19 3.34 19.77
N ASN A 52 -0.78 4.49 20.12
CA ASN A 52 -2.24 4.68 20.10
C ASN A 52 -2.81 4.61 18.68
N LEU A 53 -2.10 5.17 17.71
CA LEU A 53 -2.52 5.17 16.31
C LEU A 53 -2.51 3.75 15.71
N GLU A 54 -1.51 2.95 16.05
CA GLU A 54 -1.34 1.56 15.59
C GLU A 54 -2.33 0.58 16.23
N THR A 55 -2.63 0.71 17.53
CA THR A 55 -3.61 -0.16 18.20
C THR A 55 -5.05 0.13 17.79
N HIS A 56 -5.29 1.30 17.21
CA HIS A 56 -6.60 1.80 16.81
C HIS A 56 -7.64 1.91 17.93
N ASN A 57 -7.22 1.72 19.18
CA ASN A 57 -8.01 1.94 20.38
C ASN A 57 -7.52 3.23 21.02
N TYR A 58 -8.09 4.35 20.60
CA TYR A 58 -7.59 5.67 20.96
C TYR A 58 -7.92 6.01 22.41
N GLU A 59 -6.88 6.33 23.18
CA GLU A 59 -7.05 6.91 24.51
C GLU A 59 -7.90 8.20 24.44
N PRO A 60 -8.74 8.48 25.45
CA PRO A 60 -9.54 9.71 25.48
C PRO A 60 -8.66 10.97 25.51
N ALA A 61 -7.44 10.86 26.04
CA ALA A 61 -6.44 11.92 26.03
C ALA A 61 -6.05 12.39 24.61
N LEU A 62 -6.12 11.51 23.61
CA LEU A 62 -5.79 11.83 22.22
C LEU A 62 -6.78 12.81 21.60
N LYS A 63 -8.05 12.80 22.02
CA LYS A 63 -9.13 13.64 21.47
C LYS A 63 -8.83 15.15 21.57
N HIS A 64 -8.20 15.56 22.67
CA HIS A 64 -7.95 16.96 23.02
C HIS A 64 -6.46 17.33 23.02
N LEU A 65 -5.63 16.51 22.37
CA LEU A 65 -4.17 16.71 22.35
C LEU A 65 -3.80 18.05 21.66
N SER A 66 -4.55 18.45 20.63
CA SER A 66 -4.30 19.65 19.82
C SER A 66 -4.48 20.97 20.56
N VAL A 67 -5.21 20.98 21.68
CA VAL A 67 -5.44 22.17 22.51
C VAL A 67 -4.21 22.48 23.37
N ARG A 68 -3.31 21.51 23.55
CA ARG A 68 -2.19 21.61 24.48
C ARG A 68 -0.96 22.22 23.80
N MET A 69 -0.51 23.36 24.32
CA MET A 69 0.73 24.03 23.87
C MET A 69 2.01 23.24 24.17
N THR A 70 1.95 22.20 24.99
CA THR A 70 3.08 21.33 25.32
C THR A 70 3.38 20.31 24.23
N VAL A 71 2.45 20.10 23.30
CA VAL A 71 2.58 19.10 22.24
C VAL A 71 3.07 19.81 20.97
N PRO A 72 4.22 19.41 20.42
CA PRO A 72 4.71 19.96 19.16
C PRO A 72 3.74 19.75 17.99
N ARG A 73 3.65 20.74 17.09
CA ARG A 73 2.70 20.72 15.96
C ARG A 73 2.96 19.61 14.95
N HIS A 74 4.22 19.22 14.75
CA HIS A 74 4.57 18.14 13.82
C HIS A 74 3.96 16.79 14.21
N ASN A 75 3.76 16.54 15.50
CA ASN A 75 3.08 15.31 15.95
C ASN A 75 1.61 15.29 15.53
N LEU A 76 0.98 16.47 15.41
CA LEU A 76 -0.40 16.59 14.97
C LEU A 76 -0.52 16.33 13.47
N VAL A 77 0.52 16.65 12.68
CA VAL A 77 0.62 16.25 11.27
C VAL A 77 0.64 14.71 11.15
N ASP A 78 1.42 14.03 12.00
CA ASP A 78 1.45 12.57 12.04
C ASP A 78 0.08 11.98 12.42
N VAL A 79 -0.58 12.52 13.45
CA VAL A 79 -1.95 12.12 13.85
C VAL A 79 -2.94 12.30 12.70
N LEU A 80 -2.96 13.45 12.04
CA LEU A 80 -3.87 13.71 10.92
C LEU A 80 -3.60 12.79 9.73
N SER A 81 -2.35 12.38 9.51
CA SER A 81 -1.99 11.49 8.40
C SER A 81 -2.38 10.02 8.61
N ILE A 82 -2.39 9.54 9.87
CA ILE A 82 -2.57 8.12 10.19
C ILE A 82 -3.94 7.83 10.82
N ALA A 83 -4.49 8.74 11.63
CA ALA A 83 -5.68 8.45 12.43
C ALA A 83 -6.93 8.11 11.58
N ARG A 84 -7.82 7.28 12.14
CA ARG A 84 -9.08 6.87 11.52
C ARG A 84 -9.93 8.08 11.10
N PRO A 85 -10.57 8.03 9.91
CA PRO A 85 -11.47 9.08 9.46
C PRO A 85 -12.59 9.41 10.46
N SER A 86 -13.24 8.39 11.04
CA SER A 86 -14.33 8.58 12.01
C SER A 86 -13.89 9.35 13.25
N PHE A 87 -12.72 9.01 13.80
CA PHE A 87 -12.15 9.70 14.95
C PHE A 87 -11.87 11.18 14.64
N LEU A 88 -11.24 11.46 13.50
CA LEU A 88 -10.92 12.83 13.11
C LEU A 88 -12.14 13.68 12.78
N LEU A 89 -13.22 13.08 12.28
CA LEU A 89 -14.45 13.78 11.92
C LEU A 89 -15.35 14.07 13.13
N PHE A 90 -15.44 13.15 14.09
CA PHE A 90 -16.46 13.21 15.15
C PHE A 90 -15.91 13.37 16.57
N ASP A 91 -14.73 12.83 16.86
CA ASP A 91 -14.18 12.79 18.23
C ASP A 91 -13.03 13.77 18.46
N ALA A 92 -12.19 13.99 17.45
CA ALA A 92 -10.95 14.74 17.59
C ALA A 92 -11.19 16.25 17.49
N THR A 93 -10.49 17.00 18.35
CA THR A 93 -10.41 18.46 18.21
C THR A 93 -9.35 18.82 17.17
N LEU A 94 -9.77 19.57 16.15
CA LEU A 94 -8.89 19.92 15.04
C LEU A 94 -7.82 20.94 15.48
N PRO A 95 -6.54 20.71 15.12
CA PRO A 95 -5.46 21.64 15.42
C PRO A 95 -5.52 22.91 14.56
N ASN A 96 -4.98 24.00 15.09
CA ASN A 96 -4.77 25.22 14.32
C ASN A 96 -3.40 25.16 13.61
N LEU A 97 -3.39 24.55 12.43
CA LEU A 97 -2.21 24.42 11.56
C LEU A 97 -2.21 25.48 10.44
N THR A 98 -1.01 25.80 9.95
CA THR A 98 -0.78 26.64 8.77
C THR A 98 -1.21 25.93 7.48
N GLU A 99 -1.40 26.68 6.39
CA GLU A 99 -1.76 26.09 5.08
C GLU A 99 -0.71 25.07 4.58
N ASP A 100 0.57 25.34 4.80
CA ASP A 100 1.67 24.45 4.38
C ASP A 100 1.66 23.13 5.17
N GLU A 101 1.39 23.19 6.48
CA GLU A 101 1.23 22.00 7.32
C GLU A 101 -0.01 21.18 6.91
N TRP A 102 -1.11 21.83 6.54
CA TRP A 102 -2.30 21.16 6.00
C TRP A 102 -2.03 20.51 4.63
N GLU A 103 -1.25 21.16 3.78
CA GLU A 103 -0.78 20.59 2.53
C GLU A 103 0.04 19.33 2.79
N GLU A 104 0.98 19.39 3.73
CA GLU A 104 1.79 18.23 4.10
C GLU A 104 0.94 17.08 4.65
N CYS A 105 -0.05 17.36 5.51
CA CYS A 105 -1.02 16.37 5.98
C CYS A 105 -1.75 15.70 4.81
N PHE A 106 -2.19 16.50 3.84
CA PHE A 106 -2.88 16.02 2.65
C PHE A 106 -1.99 15.09 1.81
N MET A 107 -0.73 15.49 1.57
CA MET A 107 0.22 14.71 0.76
C MET A 107 0.66 13.42 1.45
N ARG A 108 0.76 13.43 2.79
CA ARG A 108 1.06 12.22 3.56
C ARG A 108 -0.11 11.24 3.56
N ARG A 109 -1.35 11.73 3.66
CA ARG A 109 -2.51 10.84 3.80
C ARG A 109 -3.07 10.32 2.47
N PHE A 110 -3.23 11.20 1.48
CA PHE A 110 -4.06 10.95 0.30
C PHE A 110 -3.25 10.73 -0.97
N LEU A 111 -3.91 10.11 -1.96
CA LEU A 111 -3.34 9.90 -3.29
C LEU A 111 -3.18 11.23 -4.05
N PRO A 112 -2.11 11.40 -4.84
CA PRO A 112 -1.87 12.61 -5.62
C PRO A 112 -3.00 12.99 -6.59
N SER A 113 -3.69 12.00 -7.18
CA SER A 113 -4.83 12.24 -8.08
C SER A 113 -6.00 12.95 -7.38
N TRP A 114 -6.03 12.92 -6.04
CA TRP A 114 -7.07 13.55 -5.24
C TRP A 114 -6.80 15.03 -4.96
N ARG A 115 -5.63 15.57 -5.35
CA ARG A 115 -5.36 17.02 -5.30
C ARG A 115 -6.39 17.86 -6.08
N LYS A 116 -7.09 17.26 -7.06
CA LYS A 116 -8.16 17.92 -7.83
C LYS A 116 -9.26 18.50 -6.93
N TRP A 117 -9.47 17.93 -5.75
CA TRP A 117 -10.51 18.34 -4.80
C TRP A 117 -10.13 19.57 -3.96
N LYS A 118 -8.87 20.03 -4.03
CA LYS A 118 -8.45 21.31 -3.42
C LYS A 118 -9.01 22.52 -4.18
N LYS A 119 -9.33 22.39 -5.48
CA LYS A 119 -9.68 23.52 -6.36
C LYS A 119 -10.84 24.39 -5.85
N GLU A 120 -11.59 23.90 -4.86
CA GLU A 120 -12.78 24.54 -4.30
C GLU A 120 -12.56 25.24 -2.93
N GLY A 121 -11.31 25.36 -2.42
CA GLY A 121 -11.08 26.03 -1.14
C GLY A 121 -9.64 25.96 -0.57
N SER A 122 -9.52 26.17 0.75
CA SER A 122 -8.26 26.04 1.50
C SER A 122 -7.84 24.58 1.68
N TRP A 123 -6.56 24.32 1.99
CA TRP A 123 -6.08 22.95 2.20
C TRP A 123 -6.80 22.25 3.35
N ARG A 124 -7.12 22.99 4.42
CA ARG A 124 -7.94 22.48 5.53
C ARG A 124 -9.32 22.01 5.06
N GLN A 125 -10.01 22.80 4.24
CA GLN A 125 -11.34 22.44 3.73
C GLN A 125 -11.25 21.24 2.77
N GLY A 126 -10.26 21.23 1.88
CA GLY A 126 -10.01 20.12 0.96
C GLY A 126 -9.73 18.81 1.71
N PHE A 127 -8.92 18.87 2.77
CA PHE A 127 -8.62 17.73 3.64
C PHE A 127 -9.89 17.18 4.30
N MET A 128 -10.68 18.04 4.96
CA MET A 128 -11.90 17.61 5.66
C MET A 128 -12.98 17.08 4.70
N ARG A 129 -13.16 17.71 3.53
CA ARG A 129 -14.09 17.21 2.50
C ARG A 129 -13.68 15.83 2.00
N MET A 130 -12.39 15.65 1.72
CA MET A 130 -11.86 14.36 1.27
C MET A 130 -12.04 13.29 2.35
N LEU A 131 -11.72 13.62 3.60
CA LEU A 131 -11.86 12.72 4.74
C LEU A 131 -13.32 12.28 4.94
N TYR A 132 -14.26 13.23 4.91
CA TYR A 132 -15.69 12.94 5.01
C TYR A 132 -16.15 12.03 3.86
N ARG A 133 -15.70 12.31 2.64
CA ARG A 133 -16.06 11.49 1.48
C ARG A 133 -15.56 10.05 1.61
N ILE A 134 -14.32 9.85 2.05
CA ILE A 134 -13.77 8.50 2.21
C ILE A 134 -14.53 7.77 3.31
N TRP A 135 -14.74 8.39 4.47
CA TRP A 135 -15.55 7.82 5.54
C TRP A 135 -16.97 7.48 5.07
N HIS A 136 -17.61 8.40 4.36
CA HIS A 136 -18.95 8.17 3.83
C HIS A 136 -18.96 7.00 2.83
N ARG A 137 -17.92 6.83 2.01
CA ARG A 137 -17.78 5.72 1.08
C ARG A 137 -17.43 4.39 1.74
N SER A 138 -16.68 4.40 2.84
CA SER A 138 -16.37 3.18 3.58
C SER A 138 -17.60 2.66 4.33
N VAL A 139 -18.52 3.55 4.72
CA VAL A 139 -19.76 3.17 5.43
C VAL A 139 -20.95 2.96 4.49
N THR A 140 -21.05 3.74 3.40
CA THR A 140 -22.21 3.74 2.49
C THR A 140 -21.81 3.58 1.03
N SER A 141 -22.65 2.91 0.23
CA SER A 141 -22.44 2.68 -1.22
C SER A 141 -22.82 3.89 -2.09
N CYS A 142 -22.48 5.11 -1.65
CA CYS A 142 -22.85 6.32 -2.37
C CYS A 142 -21.82 6.71 -3.44
N SER A 143 -22.32 6.93 -4.67
CA SER A 143 -21.56 7.35 -5.85
C SER A 143 -21.77 8.81 -6.23
N LYS A 144 -22.41 9.62 -5.36
CA LYS A 144 -22.76 11.02 -5.67
C LYS A 144 -21.54 11.88 -6.04
N ASP A 145 -20.43 11.72 -5.30
CA ASP A 145 -19.26 12.60 -5.44
C ASP A 145 -18.24 12.09 -6.46
N GLU A 146 -18.37 10.85 -6.92
CA GLU A 146 -17.55 10.30 -8.01
C GLU A 146 -18.43 9.34 -8.81
N ALA A 147 -18.89 9.81 -9.96
CA ALA A 147 -19.68 9.01 -10.88
C ALA A 147 -18.83 8.01 -11.67
N TRP A 148 -17.52 8.25 -11.77
CA TRP A 148 -16.58 7.48 -12.58
C TRP A 148 -15.38 7.04 -11.76
N THR A 149 -15.09 5.73 -11.77
CA THR A 149 -13.90 5.13 -11.17
C THR A 149 -12.86 4.89 -12.24
N LYS A 150 -11.67 5.45 -12.05
CA LYS A 150 -10.50 5.18 -12.90
C LYS A 150 -9.70 4.00 -12.38
N TYR A 151 -9.15 3.22 -13.29
CA TYR A 151 -8.29 2.07 -13.01
C TYR A 151 -7.27 1.88 -14.13
N ILE A 152 -6.17 1.17 -13.85
CA ILE A 152 -5.11 0.94 -14.81
C ILE A 152 -5.10 -0.53 -15.22
N VAL A 153 -4.95 -0.80 -16.51
CA VAL A 153 -4.78 -2.14 -17.07
C VAL A 153 -3.40 -2.25 -17.70
N PHE A 154 -2.58 -3.17 -17.20
CA PHE A 154 -1.32 -3.54 -17.83
C PHE A 154 -1.55 -4.66 -18.82
N ASN A 155 -1.23 -4.39 -20.08
CA ASN A 155 -1.35 -5.36 -21.16
C ASN A 155 -0.07 -6.19 -21.30
N ARG A 156 -0.21 -7.38 -21.90
CA ARG A 156 0.94 -8.28 -22.17
C ARG A 156 1.98 -7.68 -23.13
N ASN A 157 1.56 -6.75 -23.99
CA ASN A 157 2.40 -6.13 -25.02
C ASN A 157 3.36 -5.05 -24.45
N GLY A 158 3.36 -4.83 -23.14
CA GLY A 158 4.14 -3.77 -22.49
C GLY A 158 3.43 -2.42 -22.42
N SER A 159 2.24 -2.27 -23.02
CA SER A 159 1.41 -1.07 -22.88
C SER A 159 0.62 -1.09 -21.58
N ALA A 160 0.21 0.10 -21.14
CA ALA A 160 -0.73 0.25 -20.04
C ALA A 160 -1.80 1.29 -20.39
N ASN A 161 -3.03 1.01 -19.98
CA ASN A 161 -4.20 1.82 -20.30
C ASN A 161 -4.83 2.34 -19.01
N GLU A 162 -5.11 3.64 -18.93
CA GLU A 162 -5.98 4.22 -17.91
C GLU A 162 -7.42 4.17 -18.42
N LEU A 163 -8.26 3.34 -17.80
CA LEU A 163 -9.66 3.16 -18.14
C LEU A 163 -10.55 3.78 -17.07
N GLN A 164 -11.80 4.06 -17.46
CA GLN A 164 -12.81 4.57 -16.54
C GLN A 164 -14.13 3.83 -16.75
N MET A 165 -14.85 3.59 -15.65
CA MET A 165 -16.19 3.00 -15.68
C MET A 165 -17.08 3.65 -14.62
N SER A 166 -18.39 3.54 -14.80
CA SER A 166 -19.35 4.06 -13.82
C SER A 166 -19.11 3.43 -12.45
N SER A 167 -18.94 4.26 -11.41
CA SER A 167 -18.66 3.79 -10.04
C SER A 167 -19.77 2.89 -9.48
N ARG A 168 -21.00 2.97 -9.98
CA ARG A 168 -22.14 2.13 -9.56
C ARG A 168 -22.09 0.71 -10.12
N ALA A 169 -21.40 0.52 -11.23
CA ALA A 169 -21.28 -0.76 -11.91
C ALA A 169 -19.85 -1.30 -11.82
N PHE A 170 -18.95 -0.59 -11.13
CA PHE A 170 -17.54 -0.94 -11.10
C PHE A 170 -17.28 -2.11 -10.15
N ASP A 171 -17.05 -3.27 -10.77
CA ASP A 171 -16.50 -4.44 -10.10
C ASP A 171 -15.26 -4.94 -10.87
N PRO A 172 -14.05 -4.81 -10.29
CA PRO A 172 -12.83 -5.23 -10.96
C PRO A 172 -12.80 -6.74 -11.24
N THR A 173 -13.52 -7.55 -10.47
CA THR A 173 -13.57 -9.01 -10.67
C THR A 173 -14.32 -9.36 -11.94
N ILE A 174 -15.46 -8.70 -12.18
CA ILE A 174 -16.28 -8.88 -13.38
C ILE A 174 -15.51 -8.39 -14.61
N ILE A 175 -14.96 -7.17 -14.54
CA ILE A 175 -14.15 -6.59 -15.62
C ILE A 175 -12.96 -7.50 -15.95
N PHE A 176 -12.29 -8.03 -14.92
CA PHE A 176 -11.16 -8.92 -15.15
C PHE A 176 -11.57 -10.25 -15.77
N ASN A 177 -12.72 -10.81 -15.39
CA ASN A 177 -13.24 -12.03 -15.99
C ASN A 177 -13.57 -11.84 -17.48
N GLU A 178 -14.08 -10.67 -17.87
CA GLU A 178 -14.26 -10.31 -19.29
C GLU A 178 -12.90 -10.21 -20.02
N LEU A 179 -11.90 -9.56 -19.42
CA LEU A 179 -10.55 -9.50 -19.98
C LEU A 179 -9.91 -10.89 -20.10
N LYS A 180 -10.15 -11.79 -19.13
CA LYS A 180 -9.69 -13.17 -19.19
C LYS A 180 -10.34 -13.92 -20.34
N LEU A 181 -11.64 -13.74 -20.57
CA LEU A 181 -12.36 -14.34 -21.69
C LEU A 181 -11.76 -13.87 -23.03
N GLN A 182 -11.46 -12.58 -23.17
CA GLN A 182 -10.83 -12.01 -24.37
C GLN A 182 -9.40 -12.52 -24.63
N ASN A 183 -8.71 -13.04 -23.61
CA ASN A 183 -7.33 -13.51 -23.70
C ASN A 183 -7.21 -15.05 -23.56
N ASP A 184 -8.33 -15.79 -23.62
CA ASP A 184 -8.38 -17.26 -23.47
C ASP A 184 -7.87 -17.79 -22.12
N LEU A 185 -7.95 -16.98 -21.06
CA LEU A 185 -7.46 -17.30 -19.70
C LEU A 185 -8.59 -17.68 -18.72
N ILE A 186 -9.79 -17.99 -19.22
CA ILE A 186 -10.96 -18.27 -18.37
C ILE A 186 -10.80 -19.50 -17.48
N HIS A 187 -9.99 -20.47 -17.93
CA HIS A 187 -9.71 -21.73 -17.23
C HIS A 187 -8.84 -21.56 -15.98
N LEU A 188 -8.22 -20.39 -15.80
CA LEU A 188 -7.34 -20.10 -14.66
C LEU A 188 -8.08 -19.28 -13.61
N GLU A 189 -7.69 -19.41 -12.35
CA GLU A 189 -8.30 -18.65 -11.25
C GLU A 189 -7.87 -17.18 -11.27
N THR A 190 -8.80 -16.28 -10.94
CA THR A 190 -8.50 -14.86 -10.75
C THR A 190 -7.89 -14.66 -9.37
N ARG A 191 -6.63 -14.24 -9.30
CA ARG A 191 -5.95 -13.91 -8.04
C ARG A 191 -6.00 -12.41 -7.77
N ARG A 192 -6.36 -12.07 -6.53
CA ARG A 192 -6.32 -10.72 -5.97
C ARG A 192 -5.06 -10.58 -5.11
N ARG A 193 -4.27 -9.53 -5.33
CA ARG A 193 -3.06 -9.24 -4.53
C ARG A 193 -3.06 -7.79 -4.05
N VAL A 194 -2.79 -7.59 -2.76
CA VAL A 194 -2.57 -6.25 -2.21
C VAL A 194 -1.15 -5.80 -2.54
N VAL A 195 -1.03 -4.69 -3.27
CA VAL A 195 0.25 -4.10 -3.67
C VAL A 195 0.79 -3.19 -2.58
N LEU A 196 -0.09 -2.36 -2.02
CA LEU A 196 0.24 -1.37 -1.00
C LEU A 196 -1.01 -1.05 -0.18
N GLU A 197 -0.85 -0.92 1.13
CA GLU A 197 -1.86 -0.39 2.02
C GLU A 197 -1.46 1.00 2.52
N LEU A 198 -2.38 1.95 2.36
CA LEU A 198 -2.30 3.32 2.86
C LEU A 198 -3.32 3.49 3.99
N ALA A 199 -3.28 4.65 4.67
CA ALA A 199 -4.20 4.95 5.77
C ALA A 199 -5.68 4.80 5.36
N ASP A 200 -6.07 5.27 4.18
CA ASP A 200 -7.48 5.27 3.76
C ASP A 200 -7.81 4.33 2.59
N VAL A 201 -6.79 3.79 1.93
CA VAL A 201 -6.95 3.10 0.65
C VAL A 201 -6.01 1.90 0.57
N ARG A 202 -6.51 0.81 -0.01
CA ARG A 202 -5.72 -0.35 -0.41
C ARG A 202 -5.57 -0.40 -1.92
N ILE A 203 -4.36 -0.58 -2.39
CA ILE A 203 -4.05 -0.74 -3.80
C ILE A 203 -4.01 -2.22 -4.10
N VAL A 204 -4.87 -2.64 -5.00
CA VAL A 204 -5.14 -4.05 -5.27
C VAL A 204 -4.90 -4.31 -6.75
N ALA A 205 -4.17 -5.38 -7.02
CA ALA A 205 -3.96 -5.92 -8.34
C ALA A 205 -4.78 -7.21 -8.54
N TYR A 206 -5.42 -7.32 -9.71
CA TYR A 206 -6.15 -8.52 -10.14
C TYR A 206 -5.43 -9.10 -11.35
N GLY A 207 -5.05 -10.37 -11.25
CA GLY A 207 -4.26 -11.05 -12.26
C GLY A 207 -4.51 -12.55 -12.26
N VAL A 208 -3.82 -13.24 -13.16
CA VAL A 208 -3.79 -14.69 -13.20
C VAL A 208 -2.38 -15.17 -12.95
N LEU A 209 -2.26 -16.21 -12.12
CA LEU A 209 -1.00 -16.87 -11.82
C LEU A 209 -1.02 -18.27 -12.44
N SER A 210 0.00 -18.62 -13.23
CA SER A 210 0.12 -19.94 -13.85
C SER A 210 1.59 -20.32 -14.04
N ARG A 211 1.86 -21.59 -14.33
CA ARG A 211 3.16 -22.07 -14.81
C ARG A 211 3.14 -22.04 -16.33
N PRO A 212 3.65 -20.98 -16.96
CA PRO A 212 3.54 -20.83 -18.40
C PRO A 212 4.44 -21.85 -19.10
N LYS A 213 3.91 -22.54 -20.12
CA LYS A 213 4.71 -23.38 -21.00
C LYS A 213 5.61 -22.56 -21.93
N THR A 214 5.28 -21.28 -22.14
CA THR A 214 6.01 -20.37 -23.03
C THR A 214 6.16 -18.98 -22.41
N THR A 215 7.27 -18.31 -22.69
CA THR A 215 7.55 -16.94 -22.21
C THR A 215 6.62 -15.88 -22.81
N LEU A 216 5.92 -16.20 -23.90
CA LEU A 216 5.02 -15.30 -24.63
C LEU A 216 3.75 -14.91 -23.85
N THR A 217 3.37 -15.73 -22.87
CA THR A 217 2.17 -15.50 -22.07
C THR A 217 2.44 -14.65 -20.82
N ILE A 218 3.72 -14.45 -20.48
CA ILE A 218 4.16 -13.73 -19.29
C ILE A 218 4.00 -12.22 -19.51
N ASN A 219 3.41 -11.55 -18.52
CA ASN A 219 3.32 -10.10 -18.51
C ASN A 219 4.49 -9.49 -17.72
N PRO A 220 5.48 -8.86 -18.38
CA PRO A 220 6.66 -8.31 -17.70
C PRO A 220 6.30 -7.15 -16.78
N ASN A 221 5.35 -6.29 -17.16
CA ASN A 221 4.90 -5.15 -16.35
C ASN A 221 4.23 -5.62 -15.05
N ALA A 222 3.41 -6.68 -15.13
CA ALA A 222 2.78 -7.27 -13.96
C ALA A 222 3.79 -7.86 -12.98
N HIS A 223 4.82 -8.53 -13.51
CA HIS A 223 5.89 -9.08 -12.69
C HIS A 223 6.68 -7.97 -11.97
N MET A 224 7.05 -6.91 -12.68
CA MET A 224 7.81 -5.79 -12.11
C MET A 224 7.04 -4.99 -11.05
N LEU A 225 5.73 -4.82 -11.22
CA LEU A 225 4.90 -4.13 -10.22
C LEU A 225 4.79 -4.95 -8.92
N LEU A 226 4.61 -6.27 -9.06
CA LEU A 226 4.35 -7.18 -7.93
C LEU A 226 5.63 -7.73 -7.28
N ARG A 227 6.75 -7.65 -7.99
CA ARG A 227 8.10 -7.94 -7.48
C ARG A 227 8.99 -6.72 -7.71
N PRO A 228 8.85 -5.68 -6.86
CA PRO A 228 9.68 -4.50 -6.98
C PRO A 228 11.16 -4.83 -6.77
N PRO A 229 12.07 -4.16 -7.49
CA PRO A 229 13.51 -4.29 -7.32
C PRO A 229 13.90 -3.78 -5.92
N GLY A 230 14.32 -4.71 -5.06
CA GLY A 230 14.45 -4.49 -3.61
C GLY A 230 13.80 -5.58 -2.75
N ILE A 231 13.05 -6.48 -3.39
CA ILE A 231 12.47 -7.69 -2.80
C ILE A 231 13.51 -8.80 -2.51
N GLU A 232 14.67 -8.75 -3.17
CA GLU A 232 15.66 -9.82 -3.08
C GLU A 232 16.28 -9.87 -1.69
N LYS A 233 16.08 -11.00 -0.99
CA LYS A 233 16.81 -11.32 0.23
C LYS A 233 18.30 -11.17 -0.07
N GLY A 234 19.02 -10.42 0.75
CA GLY A 234 20.44 -10.04 0.54
C GLY A 234 21.47 -11.19 0.52
N GLU A 235 21.09 -12.42 0.15
CA GLU A 235 21.97 -13.58 0.06
C GLU A 235 22.62 -13.79 -1.31
N ALA A 236 22.43 -12.90 -2.29
CA ALA A 236 23.10 -12.98 -3.60
C ALA A 236 24.42 -12.18 -3.69
N LYS A 237 25.04 -11.80 -2.57
CA LYS A 237 26.36 -11.14 -2.54
C LYS A 237 27.48 -12.01 -1.98
N ARG A 238 27.49 -13.32 -2.28
CA ARG A 238 28.73 -14.11 -2.26
C ARG A 238 28.77 -15.03 -3.47
N ASN A 239 29.69 -14.72 -4.37
CA ASN A 239 30.18 -15.56 -5.45
C ASN A 239 29.20 -15.82 -6.62
N THR A 240 29.30 -15.03 -7.68
CA THR A 240 29.63 -15.56 -9.01
C THR A 240 29.88 -14.41 -9.99
N VAL A 241 31.09 -14.39 -10.53
CA VAL A 241 31.39 -13.76 -11.82
C VAL A 241 30.47 -14.44 -12.87
N GLY A 242 29.64 -13.65 -13.54
CA GLY A 242 29.07 -14.00 -14.85
C GLY A 242 28.14 -15.21 -14.94
N ARG A 243 27.07 -15.29 -14.15
CA ARG A 243 25.95 -16.18 -14.48
C ARG A 243 24.60 -15.44 -14.47
N ARG A 244 24.13 -15.16 -15.69
CA ARG A 244 22.72 -14.93 -16.08
C ARG A 244 21.81 -15.85 -15.26
N ARG A 245 21.11 -15.36 -14.24
CA ARG A 245 20.24 -16.19 -13.37
C ARG A 245 18.91 -15.54 -12.98
N TYR A 246 18.26 -14.85 -13.92
CA TYR A 246 16.82 -14.52 -13.77
C TYR A 246 15.93 -15.25 -14.79
N PHE A 247 16.53 -15.96 -15.76
CA PHE A 247 15.83 -16.83 -16.73
C PHE A 247 16.36 -18.27 -16.78
N SER A 248 17.39 -18.61 -16.00
CA SER A 248 17.96 -19.97 -16.01
C SER A 248 17.07 -21.02 -15.33
N ASN A 249 16.13 -20.62 -14.47
CA ASN A 249 15.20 -21.57 -13.85
C ASN A 249 13.97 -21.86 -14.73
N ALA A 250 13.84 -21.21 -15.89
CA ALA A 250 12.89 -21.62 -16.91
C ALA A 250 13.31 -22.95 -17.58
N GLU A 251 14.59 -23.32 -17.52
CA GLU A 251 15.07 -24.61 -18.05
C GLU A 251 14.64 -25.80 -17.19
N GLU A 252 14.31 -25.62 -15.90
CA GLU A 252 14.04 -26.74 -15.00
C GLU A 252 12.54 -27.10 -14.87
N TYR A 253 11.63 -26.23 -15.33
CA TYR A 253 10.18 -26.43 -15.14
C TYR A 253 9.29 -26.15 -16.37
N ILE A 254 9.87 -25.87 -17.55
CA ILE A 254 9.10 -26.00 -18.80
C ILE A 254 9.05 -27.49 -19.14
N GLN A 255 7.96 -28.16 -18.70
CA GLN A 255 7.65 -29.52 -19.16
C GLN A 255 7.24 -29.47 -20.64
N ASP A 256 8.25 -29.41 -21.50
CA ASP A 256 8.09 -29.51 -22.94
C ASP A 256 7.94 -31.00 -23.29
N TYR A 257 6.71 -31.50 -23.26
CA TYR A 257 6.40 -32.82 -23.81
C TYR A 257 6.46 -32.71 -25.34
N GLY A 258 7.64 -33.03 -25.86
CA GLY A 258 8.09 -32.98 -27.25
C GLY A 258 7.02 -32.87 -28.34
N ALA A 259 6.98 -31.71 -29.00
CA ALA A 259 6.41 -31.57 -30.35
C ALA A 259 6.95 -30.35 -31.13
N TYR A 260 8.00 -29.65 -30.65
CA TYR A 260 8.57 -28.50 -31.37
C TYR A 260 10.09 -28.63 -31.51
N PRO A 261 10.67 -28.24 -32.67
CA PRO A 261 12.11 -28.26 -32.86
C PRO A 261 12.76 -27.28 -31.88
N LEU A 262 13.79 -27.77 -31.18
CA LEU A 262 14.66 -27.05 -30.24
C LEU A 262 15.10 -25.71 -30.85
N MET A 263 14.36 -24.64 -30.56
CA MET A 263 14.87 -23.30 -30.80
C MET A 263 15.91 -23.02 -29.72
N THR A 264 17.17 -23.00 -30.14
CA THR A 264 18.32 -22.50 -29.39
C THR A 264 17.98 -21.23 -28.59
N VAL A 265 18.61 -21.12 -27.42
CA VAL A 265 18.53 -20.18 -26.26
C VAL A 265 18.54 -18.66 -26.56
N THR A 266 18.19 -18.25 -27.78
CA THR A 266 18.13 -16.87 -28.27
C THR A 266 16.72 -16.26 -28.25
N SER A 267 15.69 -16.99 -27.83
CA SER A 267 14.28 -16.54 -27.92
C SER A 267 13.70 -15.94 -26.63
N VAL A 268 14.51 -15.73 -25.57
CA VAL A 268 14.09 -14.83 -24.49
C VAL A 268 14.28 -13.41 -25.01
N PRO A 269 13.20 -12.63 -25.22
CA PRO A 269 13.33 -11.27 -25.68
C PRO A 269 14.33 -10.51 -24.82
N LEU A 270 15.19 -9.70 -25.42
CA LEU A 270 16.24 -8.95 -24.72
C LEU A 270 15.69 -8.14 -23.53
N TYR A 271 14.43 -7.69 -23.57
CA TYR A 271 13.78 -6.99 -22.45
C TYR A 271 13.44 -7.89 -21.25
N LEU A 272 13.27 -9.20 -21.47
CA LEU A 272 13.15 -10.19 -20.41
C LEU A 272 14.55 -10.53 -19.88
N SER A 273 15.54 -10.78 -20.75
CA SER A 273 16.90 -11.17 -20.34
C SER A 273 17.82 -10.04 -19.87
N GLN A 274 17.40 -8.76 -19.93
CA GLN A 274 18.20 -7.63 -19.47
C GLN A 274 18.25 -7.63 -17.94
N GLU A 275 19.31 -8.23 -17.39
CA GLU A 275 19.84 -7.84 -16.09
C GLU A 275 20.08 -6.34 -16.13
N TYR A 276 19.20 -5.58 -15.47
CA TYR A 276 19.49 -4.19 -15.19
C TYR A 276 20.61 -4.20 -14.15
N GLN A 277 21.83 -3.83 -14.57
CA GLN A 277 22.89 -3.51 -13.63
C GLN A 277 22.46 -2.28 -12.84
N MET A 278 22.01 -2.54 -11.61
CA MET A 278 21.31 -1.58 -10.76
C MET A 278 22.27 -0.51 -10.26
N THR A 279 22.02 0.74 -10.64
CA THR A 279 22.59 1.89 -9.94
C THR A 279 21.87 2.02 -8.60
N THR A 280 22.63 1.98 -7.50
CA THR A 280 22.20 2.01 -6.10
C THR A 280 21.36 3.23 -5.67
N ASN A 281 21.03 4.16 -6.57
CA ASN A 281 20.36 5.44 -6.26
C ASN A 281 18.89 5.55 -6.69
N THR A 282 18.29 4.56 -7.36
CA THR A 282 16.98 4.75 -8.03
C THR A 282 15.75 4.46 -7.15
N TYR A 283 15.91 3.82 -5.99
CA TYR A 283 14.78 3.47 -5.11
C TYR A 283 14.86 4.21 -3.79
N THR A 284 13.90 5.11 -3.57
CA THR A 284 13.67 5.76 -2.28
C THR A 284 12.43 5.18 -1.62
N LYS A 285 12.49 4.96 -0.30
CA LYS A 285 11.34 4.61 0.53
C LYS A 285 10.17 5.55 0.23
N LEU A 286 8.96 5.00 0.04
CA LEU A 286 7.77 5.81 -0.19
C LEU A 286 7.53 6.73 1.01
N ARG A 287 7.60 8.05 0.79
CA ARG A 287 7.37 9.08 1.82
C ARG A 287 5.96 9.66 1.77
N HIS A 288 5.44 9.85 0.57
CA HIS A 288 4.13 10.45 0.32
C HIS A 288 3.43 9.67 -0.79
N PRO A 289 2.24 9.10 -0.56
CA PRO A 289 1.54 8.97 0.72
C PRO A 289 2.29 8.03 1.71
N THR A 290 2.06 8.20 3.00
CA THR A 290 2.64 7.38 4.06
C THR A 290 1.99 6.00 4.07
N PRO A 291 2.77 4.92 3.87
CA PRO A 291 2.25 3.55 3.95
C PRO A 291 1.76 3.20 5.35
N SER A 292 0.84 2.24 5.46
CA SER A 292 0.47 1.67 6.76
C SER A 292 1.68 1.00 7.43
N PRO A 293 1.68 0.82 8.77
CA PRO A 293 2.84 0.28 9.49
C PRO A 293 3.35 -1.06 8.93
N SER A 294 2.45 -1.94 8.48
CA SER A 294 2.81 -3.22 7.85
C SER A 294 3.53 -3.07 6.52
N TYR A 295 3.37 -1.93 5.84
CA TYR A 295 3.96 -1.61 4.54
C TYR A 295 5.02 -0.50 4.66
N ALA A 296 5.47 -0.18 5.89
CA ALA A 296 6.31 0.96 6.17
C ALA A 296 7.57 1.01 5.30
N ASN A 297 8.17 -0.15 4.98
CA ASN A 297 9.42 -0.24 4.21
C ASN A 297 9.23 -0.36 2.69
N TYR A 298 8.01 -0.21 2.17
CA TYR A 298 7.74 -0.21 0.73
C TYR A 298 8.66 0.80 -0.01
N PRO A 299 9.30 0.39 -1.13
CA PRO A 299 9.15 -0.87 -1.87
C PRO A 299 10.08 -2.02 -1.43
N PHE A 300 10.94 -1.79 -0.44
CA PHE A 300 11.95 -2.76 0.01
C PHE A 300 11.36 -3.95 0.76
N TYR A 301 12.13 -5.04 0.80
CA TYR A 301 11.84 -6.20 1.62
C TYR A 301 11.90 -5.88 3.12
N THR A 302 10.96 -6.44 3.87
CA THR A 302 10.80 -6.22 5.31
C THR A 302 11.24 -7.50 6.04
N PRO A 303 12.45 -7.57 6.62
CA PRO A 303 12.88 -8.75 7.37
C PRO A 303 12.02 -8.89 8.64
N GLY A 304 11.42 -10.07 8.88
CA GLY A 304 10.64 -10.34 10.10
C GLY A 304 9.12 -10.49 9.95
N GLY A 305 8.58 -10.67 8.74
CA GLY A 305 7.23 -11.26 8.55
C GLY A 305 6.01 -10.38 8.83
N GLY A 306 6.17 -9.13 9.29
CA GLY A 306 5.04 -8.22 9.51
C GLY A 306 4.39 -7.66 8.22
N ASP A 307 5.10 -7.73 7.09
CA ASP A 307 4.62 -7.24 5.81
C ASP A 307 3.83 -8.32 5.07
N ARG A 308 2.51 -8.15 5.07
CA ARG A 308 1.54 -9.10 4.53
C ARG A 308 1.68 -9.34 3.01
N ARG A 309 2.46 -8.52 2.28
CA ARG A 309 2.79 -8.75 0.86
C ARG A 309 3.60 -10.03 0.62
N TRP A 310 4.37 -10.43 1.63
CA TRP A 310 5.33 -11.53 1.57
C TRP A 310 4.86 -12.77 2.34
N VAL A 311 3.92 -12.59 3.28
CA VAL A 311 3.30 -13.69 4.04
C VAL A 311 2.48 -14.62 3.13
N SER A 312 1.99 -14.11 2.01
CA SER A 312 1.26 -14.86 0.98
C SER A 312 2.13 -15.31 -0.21
N MET A 313 3.46 -15.48 -0.04
CA MET A 313 4.18 -16.44 -0.86
C MET A 313 4.10 -17.80 -0.17
N PRO A 314 3.01 -18.57 -0.29
CA PRO A 314 3.11 -19.97 0.04
C PRO A 314 4.19 -20.57 -0.87
N GLU A 315 4.91 -21.58 -0.39
CA GLU A 315 5.87 -22.37 -1.16
C GLU A 315 5.27 -22.84 -2.51
N THR A 316 3.94 -22.85 -2.62
CA THR A 316 3.15 -23.10 -3.84
C THR A 316 3.33 -22.09 -4.98
N GLU A 317 3.75 -20.83 -4.74
CA GLU A 317 3.99 -19.84 -5.80
C GLU A 317 5.41 -19.93 -6.41
N GLU A 318 6.26 -20.82 -5.90
CA GLU A 318 7.57 -21.07 -6.49
C GLU A 318 7.41 -21.62 -7.93
N GLY A 319 8.01 -20.90 -8.89
CA GLY A 319 7.95 -21.20 -10.32
C GLY A 319 6.69 -20.73 -11.06
N MET A 320 5.76 -20.02 -10.41
CA MET A 320 4.60 -19.44 -11.10
C MET A 320 4.84 -17.99 -11.55
N HIS A 321 4.26 -17.63 -12.69
CA HIS A 321 4.37 -16.31 -13.30
C HIS A 321 2.99 -15.66 -13.50
N TRP A 322 2.98 -14.32 -13.47
CA TRP A 322 1.80 -13.54 -13.82
C TRP A 322 1.59 -13.56 -15.34
N VAL A 323 0.44 -14.09 -15.75
CA VAL A 323 0.11 -14.34 -17.16
C VAL A 323 -1.07 -13.47 -17.57
N GLY A 324 -1.01 -12.92 -18.79
CA GLY A 324 -2.09 -12.11 -19.34
C GLY A 324 -2.17 -10.67 -18.80
N PRO A 325 -3.32 -10.00 -18.95
CA PRO A 325 -3.47 -8.63 -18.44
C PRO A 325 -3.48 -8.59 -16.90
N LEU A 326 -3.14 -7.44 -16.33
CA LEU A 326 -3.25 -7.16 -14.89
C LEU A 326 -4.05 -5.87 -14.69
N ILE A 327 -5.12 -5.92 -13.89
CA ILE A 327 -5.85 -4.71 -13.47
C ILE A 327 -5.27 -4.22 -12.15
N VAL A 328 -5.07 -2.91 -12.02
CA VAL A 328 -4.74 -2.25 -10.76
C VAL A 328 -5.78 -1.20 -10.45
N THR A 329 -6.35 -1.30 -9.25
CA THR A 329 -7.37 -0.39 -8.75
C THR A 329 -7.16 -0.07 -7.28
N SER A 330 -7.85 0.96 -6.81
CA SER A 330 -7.81 1.37 -5.42
C SER A 330 -9.14 1.08 -4.73
N SER A 331 -9.07 0.37 -3.60
CA SER A 331 -10.22 0.06 -2.75
C SER A 331 -10.23 1.00 -1.56
N ALA A 332 -11.39 1.61 -1.30
CA ALA A 332 -11.64 2.41 -0.10
C ALA A 332 -12.04 1.54 1.11
N ASP A 333 -12.01 0.21 0.95
CA ASP A 333 -12.21 -0.75 2.03
C ASP A 333 -11.05 -0.66 3.02
N THR A 334 -11.34 -0.08 4.18
CA THR A 334 -10.35 0.34 5.16
C THR A 334 -9.77 -0.83 5.94
N ALA A 335 -8.47 -0.76 6.25
CA ALA A 335 -7.78 -1.69 7.13
C ALA A 335 -8.17 -1.61 8.62
N TRP A 336 -8.94 -0.59 9.01
CA TRP A 336 -9.24 -0.27 10.40
C TRP A 336 -10.36 -1.10 11.00
N GLU A 337 -11.27 -1.66 10.19
CA GLU A 337 -12.18 -2.68 10.68
C GLU A 337 -11.44 -4.01 10.62
N PRO A 338 -11.15 -4.65 11.76
CA PRO A 338 -10.86 -6.08 11.73
C PRO A 338 -12.04 -6.69 10.98
N ALA A 339 -11.77 -7.47 9.92
CA ALA A 339 -12.83 -8.28 9.35
C ALA A 339 -13.51 -8.99 10.54
N PRO A 340 -14.86 -9.10 10.60
CA PRO A 340 -15.55 -9.73 11.74
C PRO A 340 -15.15 -11.20 12.00
N PHE A 341 -14.18 -11.72 11.26
CA PHE A 341 -13.53 -13.02 11.41
C PHE A 341 -12.14 -12.97 12.09
N GLU A 342 -11.56 -11.81 12.39
CA GLU A 342 -10.22 -11.71 13.01
C GLU A 342 -10.19 -12.20 14.47
N SER A 343 -11.33 -12.23 15.17
CA SER A 343 -11.39 -12.75 16.55
C SER A 343 -11.43 -14.28 16.65
N SER A 344 -11.57 -15.02 15.53
CA SER A 344 -11.67 -16.49 15.54
C SER A 344 -10.52 -17.22 14.85
N ILE A 345 -9.49 -16.51 14.36
CA ILE A 345 -8.38 -17.13 13.60
C ILE A 345 -7.57 -18.11 14.46
N PHE A 346 -7.53 -17.91 15.78
CA PHE A 346 -6.78 -18.78 16.70
C PHE A 346 -7.44 -20.13 17.00
N ASP A 347 -8.71 -20.34 16.60
CA ASP A 347 -9.43 -21.61 16.80
C ASP A 347 -9.63 -22.43 15.52
N ILE A 348 -9.02 -22.02 14.39
CA ILE A 348 -9.19 -22.70 13.11
C ILE A 348 -8.14 -23.82 12.96
N PRO A 349 -8.56 -25.09 12.74
CA PRO A 349 -7.64 -26.19 12.48
C PRO A 349 -6.71 -25.90 11.29
N HIS A 350 -5.45 -26.34 11.36
CA HIS A 350 -4.42 -26.08 10.36
C HIS A 350 -4.81 -26.50 8.92
N SER A 351 -5.73 -27.47 8.78
CA SER A 351 -6.30 -27.92 7.49
C SER A 351 -7.28 -26.94 6.83
N MET A 352 -7.81 -25.95 7.55
CA MET A 352 -8.72 -24.93 7.01
C MET A 352 -7.99 -23.60 6.70
N TRP A 353 -6.69 -23.54 7.00
CA TRP A 353 -5.91 -22.32 6.86
C TRP A 353 -5.73 -21.92 5.39
N GLU A 354 -5.64 -22.84 4.44
CA GLU A 354 -5.54 -22.50 3.01
C GLU A 354 -6.81 -21.79 2.47
N THR A 355 -7.99 -22.27 2.87
CA THR A 355 -9.28 -21.71 2.45
C THR A 355 -9.58 -20.37 3.13
N VAL A 356 -9.25 -20.25 4.42
CA VAL A 356 -9.52 -19.03 5.21
C VAL A 356 -8.44 -17.98 4.99
N SER A 357 -7.17 -18.36 4.73
CA SER A 357 -6.12 -17.40 4.38
C SER A 357 -6.45 -16.66 3.09
N GLY A 358 -6.86 -17.40 2.05
CA GLY A 358 -7.25 -16.80 0.77
C GLY A 358 -8.40 -15.81 0.95
N ALA A 359 -9.40 -16.15 1.75
CA ALA A 359 -10.58 -15.30 1.96
C ALA A 359 -10.34 -14.11 2.91
N VAL A 360 -9.59 -14.29 3.99
CA VAL A 360 -9.35 -13.24 5.01
C VAL A 360 -8.21 -12.31 4.59
N PHE A 361 -7.11 -12.85 4.04
CA PHE A 361 -5.96 -12.03 3.61
C PHE A 361 -6.20 -11.32 2.27
N CYS A 362 -7.09 -11.83 1.42
CA CYS A 362 -7.51 -11.14 0.19
C CYS A 362 -8.77 -10.28 0.38
N GLY A 363 -9.24 -10.05 1.61
CA GLY A 363 -10.39 -9.18 1.88
C GLY A 363 -11.68 -9.64 1.18
N VAL A 364 -11.94 -10.95 1.16
CA VAL A 364 -13.16 -11.58 0.60
C VAL A 364 -14.33 -11.51 1.59
N GLY A 365 -14.12 -10.98 2.80
CA GLY A 365 -15.15 -10.85 3.84
C GLY A 365 -16.26 -9.82 3.58
N TYR A 366 -16.14 -8.94 2.58
CA TYR A 366 -17.18 -7.97 2.25
C TYR A 366 -17.75 -8.21 0.85
N ALA A 367 -18.27 -9.41 0.61
CA ALA A 367 -19.14 -9.67 -0.52
C ALA A 367 -20.39 -8.76 -0.44
N GLY A 368 -20.37 -7.63 -1.14
CA GLY A 368 -21.54 -6.78 -1.34
C GLY A 368 -21.33 -5.26 -1.30
N ARG A 369 -20.15 -4.75 -0.91
CA ARG A 369 -19.88 -3.31 -0.91
C ARG A 369 -18.83 -2.94 -1.94
N GLN A 370 -19.27 -2.51 -3.13
CA GLN A 370 -18.40 -1.98 -4.18
C GLN A 370 -17.82 -0.61 -3.75
N GLN A 371 -16.76 -0.63 -2.95
CA GLN A 371 -16.11 0.56 -2.39
C GLN A 371 -14.77 0.78 -3.06
N PHE A 372 -14.80 1.22 -4.32
CA PHE A 372 -13.61 1.53 -5.08
C PHE A 372 -13.44 3.05 -5.24
N ALA A 373 -12.19 3.47 -5.32
CA ALA A 373 -11.81 4.85 -5.61
C ALA A 373 -10.98 4.90 -6.91
N SER A 374 -10.97 6.06 -7.55
CA SER A 374 -10.18 6.26 -8.76
C SER A 374 -8.69 6.13 -8.48
N PHE A 375 -8.03 5.34 -9.32
CA PHE A 375 -6.58 5.18 -9.40
C PHE A 375 -6.11 5.66 -10.78
N ALA A 376 -5.20 6.65 -10.81
CA ALA A 376 -4.74 7.29 -12.05
C ALA A 376 -3.21 7.22 -12.20
N TRP A 377 -2.69 7.66 -13.35
CA TRP A 377 -1.24 7.65 -13.63
C TRP A 377 -0.38 8.29 -12.54
N ASN A 378 -0.77 9.46 -12.01
CA ASN A 378 -0.02 10.15 -10.96
C ASN A 378 0.12 9.30 -9.69
N ASP A 379 -0.88 8.47 -9.40
CA ASP A 379 -0.85 7.56 -8.25
C ASP A 379 0.13 6.42 -8.53
N LEU A 380 0.08 5.84 -9.73
CA LEU A 380 1.00 4.80 -10.16
C LEU A 380 2.46 5.26 -10.08
N TRP A 381 2.79 6.46 -10.56
CA TRP A 381 4.17 6.98 -10.54
C TRP A 381 4.67 7.32 -9.14
N THR A 382 3.75 7.69 -8.25
CA THR A 382 4.12 7.96 -6.86
C THR A 382 4.49 6.67 -6.14
N ILE A 383 3.78 5.58 -6.44
CA ILE A 383 3.95 4.30 -5.75
C ILE A 383 5.00 3.43 -6.43
N ALA A 384 5.02 3.40 -7.76
CA ALA A 384 5.92 2.59 -8.56
C ALA A 384 6.61 3.45 -9.63
N PRO A 385 7.49 4.40 -9.24
CA PRO A 385 8.15 5.31 -10.18
C PRO A 385 8.98 4.58 -11.25
N TRP A 386 9.51 3.39 -10.92
CA TRP A 386 10.28 2.55 -11.86
C TRP A 386 9.46 1.99 -13.02
N MET A 387 8.12 2.06 -12.95
CA MET A 387 7.27 1.65 -14.06
C MET A 387 7.31 2.67 -15.20
N ASP A 388 7.71 3.93 -14.94
CA ASP A 388 7.66 5.03 -15.92
C ASP A 388 8.56 4.77 -17.13
N GLU A 389 9.75 4.21 -16.88
CA GLU A 389 10.73 3.83 -17.90
C GLU A 389 10.38 2.52 -18.63
N ARG A 390 9.43 1.73 -18.10
CA ARG A 390 9.15 0.36 -18.55
C ARG A 390 7.87 0.23 -19.36
N ILE A 391 6.86 1.05 -19.07
CA ILE A 391 5.64 1.10 -19.87
C ILE A 391 5.99 1.69 -21.23
N THR A 392 5.97 0.87 -22.27
CA THR A 392 6.37 1.25 -23.63
C THR A 392 5.37 2.19 -24.29
N LYS A 393 4.08 2.04 -23.96
CA LYS A 393 3.00 2.87 -24.49
C LYS A 393 1.97 3.15 -23.41
N ARG A 394 1.74 4.44 -23.16
CA ARG A 394 0.72 4.96 -22.24
C ARG A 394 -0.51 5.35 -23.04
N LEU A 395 -1.67 4.83 -22.65
CA LEU A 395 -2.93 5.08 -23.35
C LEU A 395 -3.97 5.57 -22.35
N ASP A 396 -4.59 6.71 -22.67
CA ASP A 396 -5.76 7.18 -21.95
C ASP A 396 -7.01 6.67 -22.67
N GLY A 397 -7.73 5.76 -22.02
CA GLY A 397 -8.89 5.08 -22.59
C GLY A 397 -8.59 3.69 -23.19
N PRO A 398 -9.61 3.05 -23.80
CA PRO A 398 -9.54 1.64 -24.23
C PRO A 398 -8.49 1.35 -25.32
N GLY A 399 -7.84 2.38 -25.88
CA GLY A 399 -6.88 2.23 -26.96
C GLY A 399 -7.57 1.77 -28.22
N LEU A 400 -8.02 2.71 -29.06
CA LEU A 400 -8.45 2.38 -30.42
C LEU A 400 -7.24 1.77 -31.14
N GLY A 401 -7.46 0.61 -31.78
CA GLY A 401 -6.43 -0.14 -32.50
C GLY A 401 -5.70 0.75 -33.50
N ASN A 402 -4.38 0.76 -33.41
CA ASN A 402 -3.51 1.17 -34.51
C ASN A 402 -2.92 -0.09 -35.13
#